data_AF-A0A428BN56-F1
#
_entry.id   AF-A0A428BN56-F1
#
_cell.length_a   1.000
_cell.length_b   1.000
_cell.length_c   1.000
_cell.angle_alpha   90.00
_cell.angle_beta   90.00
_cell.angle_gamma   90.00
#
_symmetry.space_group_name_H-M   'P 1'
#
loop_
_entity.id
_entity.type
_entity.pdbx_description
1 polymer ?
#
loop_
_entity_poly.entity_id
_entity_poly.type
_entity_poly.pdbx_seq_one_letter_code
_entity_poly.pdbx_strand_id
1 'polypeptide(L)' 'MNTLIEYNLNLDDIVDIRQGQIAKMFGQGGGTQIQFGTSVVWYEKTGLLKEVVK' A
#
# COMPACT_ATOMS: atom_id res chain seq x y z
N MET A 1 -12.03 14.18 8.18
CA MET A 1 -11.59 12.88 7.62
C MET A 1 -11.73 13.04 6.13
N ASN A 2 -10.62 13.09 5.40
CA ASN A 2 -10.67 13.29 3.95
C ASN A 2 -11.24 12.01 3.32
N THR A 3 -12.21 12.17 2.44
CA THR A 3 -12.89 11.05 1.79
C THR A 3 -12.11 10.58 0.55
N LEU A 4 -12.26 9.31 0.16
CA LEU A 4 -11.60 8.76 -1.04
C LEU A 4 -11.93 9.57 -2.31
N ILE A 5 -13.12 10.13 -2.36
CA ILE A 5 -13.63 10.96 -3.45
C ILE A 5 -12.80 12.24 -3.62
N GLU A 6 -12.31 12.85 -2.54
CA GLU A 6 -11.43 14.03 -2.60
C GLU A 6 -10.10 13.74 -3.32
N TYR A 7 -9.73 12.47 -3.43
CA TYR A 7 -8.51 12.00 -4.10
C TYR A 7 -8.78 11.29 -5.42
N ASN A 8 -10.02 11.32 -5.91
CA ASN A 8 -10.46 10.60 -7.10
C ASN A 8 -10.15 9.09 -7.01
N LEU A 9 -10.30 8.53 -5.81
CA LEU A 9 -10.17 7.10 -5.53
C LEU A 9 -11.54 6.50 -5.20
N ASN A 10 -11.69 5.22 -5.51
CA ASN A 10 -12.80 4.40 -5.07
C ASN A 10 -12.33 3.36 -4.03
N LEU A 11 -13.27 2.54 -3.54
CA LEU A 11 -12.95 1.52 -2.55
C LEU A 11 -12.04 0.42 -3.13
N ASP A 12 -12.26 0.03 -4.39
CA ASP A 12 -11.50 -1.03 -5.06
C ASP A 12 -10.02 -0.66 -5.19
N ASP A 13 -9.71 0.62 -5.41
CA ASP A 13 -8.34 1.15 -5.45
C ASP A 13 -7.58 0.95 -4.11
N ILE A 14 -8.32 0.84 -2.99
CA ILE A 14 -7.77 0.73 -1.64
C ILE A 14 -7.68 -0.73 -1.18
N VAL A 15 -8.72 -1.53 -1.44
CA VAL A 15 -8.90 -2.85 -0.80
C VAL A 15 -8.23 -4.01 -1.54
N ASP A 16 -7.83 -3.84 -2.81
CA ASP A 16 -7.05 -4.85 -3.54
C ASP A 16 -5.59 -4.89 -3.06
N ILE A 17 -5.41 -5.35 -1.82
CA ILE A 17 -4.11 -5.57 -1.21
C ILE A 17 -3.69 -7.01 -1.47
N ARG A 18 -2.55 -7.18 -2.12
CA ARG A 18 -2.00 -8.49 -2.46
C ARG A 18 -0.76 -8.78 -1.64
N GLN A 19 -0.57 -10.03 -1.26
CA GLN A 19 0.61 -10.47 -0.53
C GLN A 19 1.25 -11.65 -1.27
N GLY A 20 2.59 -11.65 -1.34
CA GLY A 20 3.32 -12.71 -2.02
C GLY A 20 4.80 -12.69 -1.74
N GLN A 21 5.51 -13.68 -2.25
CA GLN A 21 6.97 -13.74 -2.16
C GLN A 21 7.61 -12.88 -3.26
N ILE A 22 8.62 -12.09 -2.91
CA ILE A 22 9.42 -11.36 -3.92
C ILE A 22 10.35 -12.33 -4.63
N ALA A 23 10.44 -12.19 -5.95
CA ALA A 23 11.43 -12.90 -6.74
C ALA A 23 12.85 -12.54 -6.29
N LYS A 24 13.79 -13.48 -6.47
CA LYS A 24 15.21 -13.20 -6.25
C LYS A 24 15.77 -12.47 -7.47
N MET A 25 16.07 -11.18 -7.30
CA MET A 25 16.60 -10.28 -8.33
C MET A 25 17.76 -9.47 -7.75
N PHE A 26 18.75 -9.10 -8.56
CA PHE A 26 19.92 -8.33 -8.10
C PHE A 26 20.69 -8.96 -6.92
N GLY A 27 20.71 -10.30 -6.84
CA GLY A 27 21.40 -11.05 -5.78
C GLY A 27 20.67 -11.09 -4.43
N GLN A 28 19.47 -10.52 -4.33
CA GLN A 28 18.67 -10.47 -3.10
C GLN A 28 17.21 -10.82 -3.38
N GLY A 29 16.44 -11.18 -2.35
CA GLY A 29 15.01 -11.46 -2.48
C GLY A 29 14.54 -12.62 -1.60
N GLY A 30 13.35 -13.14 -1.90
CA GLY A 30 12.74 -14.23 -1.15
C GLY A 30 11.97 -13.82 0.11
N GLY A 31 11.95 -12.53 0.44
CA GLY A 31 11.06 -11.97 1.47
C GLY A 31 9.59 -11.93 1.04
N THR A 32 8.72 -11.61 1.99
CA THR A 32 7.29 -11.38 1.73
C THR A 32 7.06 -9.90 1.43
N GLN A 33 6.35 -9.59 0.35
CA GLN A 33 5.91 -8.25 -0.02
C GLN A 33 4.39 -8.16 0.07
N ILE A 34 3.94 -6.97 0.47
CA ILE A 34 2.55 -6.52 0.36
C ILE A 34 2.53 -5.47 -0.75
N GLN A 35 1.64 -5.65 -1.72
CA GLN A 35 1.41 -4.72 -2.82
C GLN A 35 0.07 -4.03 -2.60
N PHE A 36 0.10 -2.71 -2.56
CA PHE A 36 -1.09 -1.87 -2.52
C PHE A 36 -1.64 -1.63 -3.93
N GLY A 37 -2.95 -1.40 -4.02
CA GLY A 37 -3.64 -1.09 -5.29
C GLY A 37 -3.30 0.31 -5.81
N THR A 38 -2.90 1.23 -4.93
CA THR A 38 -2.51 2.61 -5.25
C THR A 38 -1.29 3.06 -4.43
N SER A 39 -0.89 4.33 -4.58
CA SER A 39 0.23 4.91 -3.84
C SER A 39 0.01 4.88 -2.32
N VAL A 40 1.07 4.54 -1.57
CA VAL A 40 1.09 4.45 -0.10
C VAL A 40 0.63 5.76 0.57
N VAL A 41 0.92 6.91 -0.05
CA VAL A 41 0.50 8.24 0.42
C VAL A 41 -1.02 8.32 0.67
N TRP A 42 -1.83 7.60 -0.09
CA TRP A 42 -3.28 7.62 0.09
C TRP A 42 -3.75 6.82 1.30
N TYR A 43 -3.04 5.73 1.63
CA TYR A 43 -3.29 4.95 2.84
C TYR A 43 -2.91 5.74 4.09
N GLU A 44 -1.87 6.58 4.02
CA GLU A 44 -1.50 7.50 5.10
C GLU A 44 -2.53 8.62 5.26
N LYS A 45 -2.93 9.26 4.16
CA LYS A 45 -3.94 10.35 4.17
C LYS A 45 -5.32 9.92 4.65
N THR A 46 -5.67 8.64 4.45
CA THR A 46 -6.92 8.04 4.95
C THR A 46 -6.78 7.45 6.36
N GLY A 47 -5.59 7.47 6.95
CA GLY A 47 -5.32 6.98 8.29
C GLY A 47 -5.27 5.44 8.41
N LEU A 48 -5.23 4.73 7.29
CA LEU A 48 -5.07 3.27 7.23
C LEU A 48 -3.62 2.84 7.51
N LEU A 49 -2.66 3.71 7.20
CA LEU A 49 -1.25 3.54 7.54
C LEU A 49 -0.75 4.76 8.33
N LYS A 50 0.27 4.51 9.16
CA LYS A 50 1.03 5.55 9.83
C LYS A 50 2.50 5.14 9.89
N GLU A 51 3.38 6.08 9.69
CA GLU A 51 4.80 5.90 9.98
C GLU A 51 5.00 5.71 11.49
N VAL A 52 5.88 4.78 11.87
CA VAL A 52 6.27 4.55 13.26
C VAL A 52 7.71 5.02 13.43
N VAL A 53 7.87 6.19 14.03
CA VAL A 53 9.18 6.74 14.39
C VAL A 53 9.65 6.10 15.71
N LYS A 54 10.94 5.77 15.79
CA LYS A 54 11.55 5.14 16.97
C LYS A 54 12.08 6.16 17.96
#